data_AF-A0A7R9R3G3-F1
#
_entry.id   AF-A0A7R9R3G3-F1
#
_cell.length_a   1.000
_cell.length_b   1.000
_cell.length_c   1.000
_cell.angle_alpha   90.00
_cell.angle_beta   90.00
_cell.angle_gamma   90.00
#
_symmetry.space_group_name_H-M   'P 1'
#
loop_
_entity.id
_entity.type
_entity.pdbx_description
1 polymer ?
#
loop_
_entity_poly.entity_id
_entity_poly.type
_entity_poly.pdbx_seq_one_letter_code
_entity_poly.pdbx_strand_id
1 'polypeptide(L)'
;CNFHIGEIILSMQRATLIPGLSEALVYTTISGTIGVLVPFTSHEDHDFFTHLEMHMRSENPPLCGRDHLSFRSYYYPVKNVIDGDLCEQFNSIEAPKQRSIAEDMDRIPAEVSKKLEDIRTQYAF
;
A
#
# COMPACT_ATOMS: atom_id res chain seq x y z
N CYS A 1 3.91 15.24 -4.20
CA CYS A 1 3.42 13.86 -4.07
C CYS A 1 2.64 13.55 -5.34
N ASN A 2 2.94 12.47 -6.06
CA ASN A 2 2.26 12.09 -7.31
C ASN A 2 1.95 10.59 -7.27
N PHE A 3 0.72 10.20 -7.60
CA PHE A 3 0.30 8.81 -7.66
C PHE A 3 -0.98 8.66 -8.48
N HIS A 4 -1.01 7.70 -9.41
CA HIS A 4 -2.20 7.41 -10.20
C HIS A 4 -3.07 6.35 -9.51
N ILE A 5 -4.27 6.76 -9.09
CA ILE A 5 -5.25 5.88 -8.42
C ILE A 5 -5.84 4.84 -9.37
N GLY A 6 -5.97 5.16 -10.67
CA GLY A 6 -6.72 4.35 -11.63
C GLY A 6 -8.18 4.77 -11.80
N GLU A 7 -8.67 5.64 -10.92
CA GLU A 7 -10.04 6.16 -10.93
C GLU A 7 -10.04 7.67 -10.72
N ILE A 8 -11.12 8.34 -11.14
CA ILE A 8 -11.27 9.79 -10.98
C ILE A 8 -11.70 10.07 -9.54
N ILE A 9 -10.85 10.74 -8.77
CA ILE A 9 -11.19 11.27 -7.45
C ILE A 9 -12.16 12.45 -7.61
N LEU A 10 -13.28 12.41 -6.89
CA LEU A 10 -14.29 13.47 -6.87
C LEU A 10 -14.28 14.28 -5.58
N SER A 11 -13.82 13.69 -4.47
CA SER A 11 -13.67 14.40 -3.20
C SER A 11 -12.48 13.88 -2.42
N MET A 12 -11.86 14.77 -1.63
CA MET A 12 -10.84 14.41 -0.65
C MET A 12 -11.06 15.19 0.63
N GLN A 13 -10.86 14.54 1.77
CA GLN A 13 -11.04 15.14 3.08
C GLN A 13 -10.00 14.59 4.05
N ARG A 14 -9.31 15.49 4.78
CA ARG A 14 -8.53 15.09 5.94
C ARG A 14 -9.50 14.84 7.10
N ALA A 15 -9.47 13.63 7.64
CA ALA A 15 -10.37 13.21 8.72
C ALA A 15 -9.74 12.13 9.59
N THR A 16 -10.25 12.02 10.82
CA THR A 16 -10.03 10.87 11.70
C THR A 16 -11.20 9.90 11.53
N LEU A 17 -10.92 8.67 11.06
CA LEU A 17 -11.98 7.68 10.78
C LEU A 17 -12.57 7.05 12.05
N ILE A 18 -11.74 6.86 13.08
CA ILE A 18 -12.13 6.26 14.35
C ILE A 18 -11.65 7.18 15.48
N PRO A 19 -12.52 7.57 16.43
CA PRO A 19 -12.12 8.43 17.55
C PRO A 19 -10.89 7.89 18.29
N GLY A 20 -9.87 8.73 18.45
CA GLY A 20 -8.60 8.37 19.11
C GLY A 20 -7.51 7.84 18.18
N LEU A 21 -7.82 7.61 16.89
CA LEU A 21 -6.83 7.23 15.88
C LEU A 21 -6.21 8.44 15.17
N SER A 22 -5.20 8.15 14.33
CA SER A 22 -4.47 9.18 13.57
C SER A 22 -5.32 9.74 12.42
N GLU A 23 -5.08 11.00 12.04
CA GLU A 23 -5.69 11.59 10.85
C GLU A 23 -5.15 10.93 9.58
N ALA A 24 -6.02 10.74 8.59
CA ALA A 24 -5.66 10.32 7.25
C ALA A 24 -6.35 11.20 6.20
N LEU A 25 -5.88 11.12 4.95
CA LEU A 25 -6.54 11.76 3.82
C LEU A 25 -7.46 10.74 3.14
N VAL A 26 -8.76 10.87 3.37
CA VAL A 26 -9.79 10.03 2.77
C VAL A 26 -10.18 10.61 1.42
N TYR A 27 -10.37 9.77 0.42
CA TYR A 27 -10.86 10.19 -0.89
C TYR A 27 -11.99 9.30 -1.39
N THR A 28 -12.87 9.87 -2.22
CA THR A 28 -13.90 9.12 -2.93
C THR A 28 -13.75 9.27 -4.42
N THR A 29 -14.06 8.21 -5.16
CA THR A 29 -13.94 8.18 -6.63
C THR A 29 -15.31 8.12 -7.30
N ILE A 30 -15.36 8.44 -8.59
CA ILE A 30 -16.57 8.32 -9.42
C ILE A 30 -17.08 6.87 -9.53
N SER A 31 -16.20 5.88 -9.39
CA SER A 31 -16.53 4.45 -9.45
C SER A 31 -17.04 3.90 -8.12
N GLY A 32 -17.09 4.71 -7.06
CA GLY A 32 -17.57 4.30 -5.74
C GLY A 32 -16.48 3.81 -4.78
N THR A 33 -15.20 3.90 -5.15
CA THR A 33 -14.10 3.59 -4.23
C THR A 33 -14.01 4.65 -3.14
N ILE A 34 -13.86 4.19 -1.89
CA ILE A 34 -13.46 5.01 -0.75
C ILE A 34 -12.06 4.54 -0.37
N GLY A 35 -11.07 5.39 -0.60
CA GLY A 35 -9.68 5.07 -0.29
C GLY A 35 -9.10 6.02 0.74
N VAL A 36 -7.92 5.66 1.25
CA VAL A 36 -7.23 6.40 2.30
C VAL A 36 -5.75 6.52 1.93
N LEU A 37 -5.19 7.72 2.10
CA LEU A 37 -3.75 7.96 2.08
C LEU A 37 -3.29 8.21 3.51
N VAL A 38 -2.42 7.32 4.00
CA VAL A 38 -1.88 7.34 5.36
C VAL A 38 -0.44 7.87 5.35
N PRO A 39 -0.07 8.81 6.25
CA PRO A 39 1.31 9.27 6.38
C PRO A 39 2.12 8.28 7.22
N PHE A 40 3.34 7.95 6.79
CA PHE A 40 4.28 7.23 7.66
C PHE A 40 4.77 8.11 8.80
N THR A 41 4.94 7.51 9.98
CA THR A 41 5.44 8.17 11.20
C THR A 41 6.95 8.00 11.38
N SER A 42 7.55 7.00 10.71
CA SER A 42 8.98 6.71 10.77
C SER A 42 9.56 6.42 9.39
N HIS A 43 10.86 6.72 9.23
CA HIS A 43 11.62 6.33 8.03
C HIS A 43 11.75 4.80 7.91
N GLU A 44 11.83 4.10 9.05
CA GLU A 44 11.90 2.63 9.07
C GLU A 44 10.66 1.97 8.48
N ASP A 45 9.47 2.52 8.75
CA ASP A 45 8.23 2.03 8.14
C ASP A 45 8.19 2.34 6.65
N HIS A 46 8.53 3.58 6.26
CA HIS A 46 8.63 3.95 4.85
C HIS A 46 9.53 2.98 4.08
N ASP A 47 10.72 2.69 4.61
CA ASP A 47 11.69 1.81 3.97
C ASP A 47 11.17 0.38 3.93
N PHE A 48 10.58 -0.13 5.02
CA PHE A 48 9.97 -1.46 5.05
C PHE A 48 8.91 -1.63 3.95
N PHE A 49 7.95 -0.71 3.85
CA PHE A 49 6.88 -0.80 2.87
C PHE A 49 7.38 -0.57 1.44
N THR A 50 8.45 0.21 1.27
CA THR A 50 9.07 0.41 -0.05
C THR A 50 9.69 -0.89 -0.55
N HIS A 51 10.44 -1.61 0.31
CA HIS A 51 11.02 -2.90 -0.05
C HIS A 51 9.94 -3.95 -0.29
N LEU A 52 8.89 -4.00 0.56
CA LEU A 52 7.77 -4.91 0.36
C LEU A 52 7.09 -4.68 -1.00
N GLU A 53 6.80 -3.43 -1.35
CA GLU A 53 6.21 -3.09 -2.64
C GLU A 53 7.11 -3.53 -3.80
N MET A 54 8.42 -3.32 -3.70
CA MET A 54 9.39 -3.77 -4.70
C MET A 54 9.37 -5.29 -4.91
N HIS A 55 9.37 -6.07 -3.82
CA HIS A 55 9.25 -7.53 -3.91
C HIS A 55 7.91 -7.94 -4.52
N MET A 56 6.80 -7.35 -4.08
CA MET A 56 5.46 -7.68 -4.56
C MET A 56 5.26 -7.37 -6.04
N ARG A 57 5.90 -6.31 -6.57
CA ARG A 57 5.90 -6.01 -8.01
C ARG A 57 6.51 -7.14 -8.85
N SER A 58 7.52 -7.82 -8.33
CA SER A 58 8.20 -8.94 -9.01
C SER A 58 7.46 -10.26 -8.80
N GLU A 59 7.10 -10.57 -7.56
CA GLU A 59 6.57 -11.88 -7.17
C GLU A 59 5.07 -12.04 -7.44
N ASN A 60 4.33 -10.93 -7.52
CA ASN A 60 2.90 -10.88 -7.77
C ASN A 60 2.54 -9.77 -8.77
N PRO A 61 2.99 -9.89 -10.03
CA PRO A 61 2.79 -8.85 -11.03
C PRO A 61 1.30 -8.69 -11.37
N PRO A 62 0.87 -7.51 -11.85
CA PRO A 62 -0.52 -7.29 -12.25
C PRO A 62 -1.04 -8.32 -13.25
N LEU A 63 -2.22 -8.89 -12.98
CA LEU A 63 -2.80 -10.03 -13.68
C LEU A 63 -2.85 -9.89 -15.22
N CYS A 64 -3.12 -8.67 -15.71
CA CYS A 64 -3.28 -8.40 -17.14
C CYS A 64 -1.97 -7.98 -17.84
N GLY A 65 -0.81 -8.35 -17.28
CA GLY A 65 0.50 -8.08 -17.88
C GLY A 65 0.92 -6.61 -17.86
N ARG A 66 0.27 -5.79 -17.04
CA ARG A 66 0.63 -4.37 -16.86
C ARG A 66 1.83 -4.27 -15.93
N ASP A 67 2.78 -3.39 -16.23
CA ASP A 67 3.81 -3.01 -15.27
C ASP A 67 3.22 -2.11 -14.17
N HIS A 68 3.39 -2.50 -12.91
CA HIS A 68 2.79 -1.80 -11.77
C HIS A 68 3.27 -0.36 -11.63
N LEU A 69 4.60 -0.15 -11.71
CA LEU A 69 5.18 1.18 -11.54
C LEU A 69 4.75 2.12 -12.69
N SER A 70 4.67 1.59 -13.91
CA SER A 70 4.15 2.30 -15.09
C SER A 70 2.66 2.61 -14.95
N PHE A 71 1.86 1.72 -14.35
CA PHE A 71 0.45 1.99 -14.06
C PHE A 71 0.30 3.11 -13.03
N ARG A 72 0.97 3.03 -11.88
CA ARG A 72 0.93 4.08 -10.86
C ARG A 72 1.57 5.40 -11.31
N SER A 73 2.40 5.35 -12.35
CA SER A 73 3.03 6.52 -13.01
C SER A 73 2.35 6.96 -14.31
N TYR A 74 1.06 6.64 -14.52
CA TYR A 74 0.40 6.78 -15.83
C TYR A 74 0.61 8.16 -16.50
N TYR A 75 0.48 9.25 -15.73
CA TYR A 75 0.66 10.62 -16.23
C TYR A 75 1.92 11.32 -15.69
N TYR A 76 2.27 11.02 -14.43
CA TYR A 76 3.43 11.58 -13.75
C TYR A 76 4.13 10.45 -12.99
N PRO A 77 5.48 10.45 -12.92
CA PRO A 77 6.20 9.49 -12.10
C PRO A 77 5.70 9.48 -10.65
N VAL A 78 5.50 8.28 -10.10
CA VAL A 78 5.18 8.10 -8.67
C VAL A 78 6.21 8.84 -7.82
N LYS A 79 5.72 9.59 -6.83
CA LYS A 79 6.57 10.31 -5.88
C LYS A 79 5.96 10.31 -4.49
N ASN A 80 6.66 9.66 -3.56
CA ASN A 80 6.38 9.59 -2.13
C ASN A 80 5.02 8.93 -1.79
N VAL A 81 4.63 7.91 -2.55
CA VAL A 81 3.45 7.07 -2.27
C VAL A 81 3.83 5.62 -2.52
N ILE A 82 3.42 4.73 -1.63
CA ILE A 82 3.56 3.28 -1.72
C ILE A 82 2.17 2.69 -1.91
N ASP A 83 2.02 1.73 -2.81
CA ASP A 83 0.74 1.09 -3.09
C ASP A 83 0.39 0.04 -2.02
N GLY A 84 -0.39 0.45 -1.02
CA GLY A 84 -0.89 -0.43 0.03
C GLY A 84 -1.71 -1.61 -0.49
N ASP A 85 -2.50 -1.42 -1.55
CA ASP A 85 -3.32 -2.47 -2.14
C ASP A 85 -2.47 -3.60 -2.73
N LEU A 86 -1.27 -3.27 -3.25
CA LEU A 86 -0.31 -4.27 -3.70
C LEU A 86 0.37 -4.96 -2.51
N CYS A 87 0.77 -4.20 -1.50
CA CYS A 87 1.42 -4.75 -0.32
C CYS A 87 0.53 -5.72 0.45
N GLU A 88 -0.77 -5.44 0.60
CA GLU A 88 -1.72 -6.32 1.29
C GLU A 88 -1.92 -7.67 0.58
N GLN A 89 -1.66 -7.74 -0.73
CA GLN A 89 -1.71 -9.01 -1.48
C GLN A 89 -0.62 -10.00 -1.04
N PHE A 90 0.37 -9.58 -0.25
CA PHE A 90 1.35 -10.49 0.37
C PHE A 90 0.67 -11.68 1.06
N ASN A 91 -0.46 -11.45 1.74
CA ASN A 91 -1.20 -12.51 2.42
C ASN A 91 -1.91 -13.49 1.48
N SER A 92 -2.02 -13.16 0.19
CA SER A 92 -2.71 -13.95 -0.84
C SER A 92 -1.77 -14.72 -1.78
N ILE A 93 -0.47 -14.46 -1.75
CA ILE A 93 0.50 -15.23 -2.57
C ILE A 93 0.84 -16.57 -1.92
N GLU A 94 1.46 -17.47 -2.68
CA GLU A 94 1.85 -18.79 -2.20
C GLU A 94 2.84 -18.71 -1.01
N ALA A 95 2.66 -19.58 -0.03
CA ALA A 95 3.50 -19.61 1.19
C ALA A 95 5.03 -19.70 0.95
N PRO A 96 5.56 -20.36 -0.10
CA PRO A 96 6.99 -20.31 -0.42
C PRO A 96 7.46 -18.89 -0.80
N LYS A 97 6.65 -18.13 -1.56
CA LYS A 97 6.97 -16.75 -1.93
C LYS A 97 6.91 -15.81 -0.73
N GLN A 98 5.89 -15.98 0.12
CA GLN A 98 5.80 -15.22 1.37
C GLN A 98 7.06 -15.40 2.23
N ARG A 99 7.55 -16.65 2.36
CA ARG A 99 8.79 -16.96 3.09
C ARG A 99 10.00 -16.32 2.44
N SER A 100 10.17 -16.46 1.13
CA SER A 100 11.31 -15.86 0.41
C SER A 100 11.36 -14.34 0.59
N ILE A 101 10.23 -13.65 0.40
CA ILE A 101 10.16 -12.19 0.57
C ILE A 101 10.45 -11.80 2.02
N ALA A 102 9.87 -12.50 2.99
CA ALA A 102 10.11 -12.19 4.39
C ALA A 102 11.58 -12.41 4.79
N GLU A 103 12.21 -13.49 4.31
CA GLU A 103 13.63 -13.78 4.53
C GLU A 103 14.53 -12.69 3.94
N ASP A 104 14.25 -12.23 2.71
CA ASP A 104 14.98 -11.11 2.08
C ASP A 104 14.85 -9.78 2.86
N MET A 105 13.79 -9.65 3.65
CA MET A 105 13.52 -8.50 4.51
C MET A 105 13.97 -8.71 5.97
N ASP A 106 14.71 -9.80 6.28
CA ASP A 106 15.13 -10.19 7.62
C ASP A 106 13.95 -10.33 8.61
N ARG A 107 12.85 -10.94 8.16
CA ARG A 107 11.59 -11.14 8.90
C ARG A 107 11.03 -12.54 8.68
N ILE A 108 9.98 -12.87 9.44
CA ILE A 108 9.10 -14.01 9.12
C ILE A 108 7.77 -13.52 8.54
N PRO A 109 7.05 -14.34 7.73
CA PRO A 109 5.80 -13.91 7.10
C PRO A 109 4.77 -13.32 8.07
N ALA A 110 4.67 -13.90 9.28
CA ALA A 110 3.76 -13.40 10.31
C ALA A 110 4.08 -11.97 10.77
N GLU A 111 5.35 -11.56 10.79
CA GLU A 111 5.75 -10.19 11.15
C GLU A 111 5.40 -9.21 10.03
N VAL A 112 5.54 -9.62 8.76
CA VAL A 112 5.13 -8.82 7.60
C VAL A 112 3.61 -8.62 7.60
N SER A 113 2.84 -9.69 7.78
CA SER A 113 1.38 -9.64 7.89
C SER A 113 0.92 -8.76 9.05
N LYS A 114 1.56 -8.88 10.22
CA LYS A 114 1.26 -8.05 11.38
C LYS A 114 1.52 -6.58 11.10
N LYS A 115 2.66 -6.25 10.46
CA LYS A 115 3.00 -4.85 10.16
C LYS A 115 2.04 -4.22 9.14
N LEU A 116 1.53 -4.99 8.18
CA LEU A 116 0.45 -4.58 7.28
C LEU A 116 -0.83 -4.25 8.06
N GLU A 117 -1.23 -5.14 8.99
CA GLU A 117 -2.40 -4.95 9.83
C GLU A 117 -2.26 -3.75 10.77
N ASP A 118 -1.11 -3.58 11.42
CA ASP A 118 -0.84 -2.50 12.37
C ASP A 118 -1.04 -1.11 11.73
N ILE A 119 -0.57 -0.90 10.48
CA ILE A 119 -0.84 0.34 9.74
C ILE A 119 -2.32 0.53 9.50
N ARG A 120 -3.04 -0.53 9.09
CA ARG A 120 -4.47 -0.42 8.85
C ARG A 120 -5.23 -0.07 10.12
N THR A 121 -4.93 -0.74 11.24
CA THR A 121 -5.58 -0.50 12.55
C THR A 121 -5.25 0.88 13.13
N GLN A 122 -4.13 1.50 12.77
CA GLN A 122 -3.77 2.84 13.26
C GLN A 122 -4.62 3.98 12.63
N TYR A 123 -5.17 3.76 11.43
CA TYR A 123 -5.87 4.82 10.68
C TYR A 123 -7.29 4.43 10.28
N ALA A 124 -7.60 3.14 10.18
CA ALA A 124 -8.81 2.59 9.58
C ALA A 124 -9.30 1.33 10.32
N PHE A 125 -10.27 0.64 9.71
CA PHE A 125 -10.94 -0.56 10.19
C PHE A 125 -10.48 -1.81 9.45
#